data_AF-A0A540NQ41-F1
#
_entry.id   AF-A0A540NQ41-F1
#
_cell.length_a   1.000
_cell.length_b   1.000
_cell.length_c   1.000
_cell.angle_alpha   90.00
_cell.angle_beta   90.00
_cell.angle_gamma   90.00
#
_symmetry.space_group_name_H-M   'P 1'
#
loop_
_entity.id
_entity.type
_entity.pdbx_description
1 polymer ?
#
loop_
_entity_poly.entity_id
_entity_poly.type
_entity_poly.pdbx_seq_one_letter_code
_entity_poly.pdbx_strand_id
1 'polypeptide(L)'
;MDPYKYRPSSAFNSPFWTTNAGALVWNNKSSLTVGPRCPVLLEDYHLVEKLANFDRERIPEHVVHARGASAKGFFEVTHDISHFSCADFLRAPGVQTPVIVRFSTVINERGSPETIRDPYGFAVKFYTR
;
A
#
# COMPACT_ATOMS: atom_id res chain seq x y z
N MET A 1 -16.61 6.57 -5.49
CA MET A 1 -15.52 6.73 -4.50
C MET A 1 -14.59 7.80 -5.02
N ASP A 2 -14.38 8.88 -4.28
CA ASP A 2 -13.40 9.91 -4.63
C ASP A 2 -11.98 9.31 -4.51
N PRO A 3 -11.20 9.22 -5.61
CA PRO A 3 -9.85 8.66 -5.59
C PRO A 3 -8.86 9.47 -4.74
N TYR A 4 -9.22 10.69 -4.35
CA TYR A 4 -8.40 11.61 -3.57
C TYR A 4 -8.77 11.70 -2.09
N LYS A 5 -9.90 11.09 -1.69
CA LYS A 5 -10.39 11.12 -0.30
C LYS A 5 -9.39 10.57 0.73
N TYR A 6 -8.50 9.67 0.31
CA TYR A 6 -7.47 9.04 1.16
C TYR A 6 -6.05 9.35 0.69
N ARG A 7 -5.79 10.56 0.22
CA ARG A 7 -4.40 11.01 0.06
C ARG A 7 -3.77 11.12 1.45
N PRO A 8 -2.64 10.43 1.72
CA PRO A 8 -1.89 10.65 2.95
C PRO A 8 -1.55 12.14 3.03
N SER A 9 -1.95 12.78 4.12
CA SER A 9 -1.71 14.21 4.34
C SER A 9 -1.03 14.40 5.67
N SER A 10 0.03 15.20 5.68
CA SER A 10 0.68 15.62 6.91
C SER A 10 -0.19 16.53 7.78
N ALA A 11 -1.34 17.00 7.26
CA ALA A 11 -2.29 17.83 8.00
C ALA A 11 -2.85 17.12 9.26
N PHE A 12 -2.79 15.79 9.31
CA PHE A 12 -3.25 14.99 10.45
C PHE A 12 -2.09 14.35 11.24
N ASN A 13 -0.85 14.80 11.02
CA ASN A 13 0.29 14.28 11.78
C ASN A 13 0.20 14.75 13.22
N SER A 14 0.20 13.80 14.15
CA SER A 14 0.36 14.08 15.58
C SER A 14 1.77 14.65 15.84
N PRO A 15 1.91 15.66 16.72
CA PRO A 15 3.23 16.13 17.17
C PRO A 15 3.92 15.12 18.10
N PHE A 16 3.19 14.11 18.58
CA PHE A 16 3.69 13.08 19.50
C PHE A 16 3.68 11.70 18.86
N TRP A 17 4.65 10.87 19.24
CA TRP A 17 4.69 9.45 18.92
C TRP A 17 3.69 8.69 19.78
N THR A 18 3.11 7.63 19.23
CA THR A 18 2.12 6.79 19.93
C THR A 18 2.44 5.31 19.74
N THR A 19 1.96 4.48 20.68
CA THR A 19 1.87 3.03 20.53
C THR A 19 0.67 2.67 19.63
N ASN A 20 0.54 1.41 19.22
CA ASN A 20 -0.62 1.03 18.38
C ASN A 20 -1.96 1.16 19.12
N ALA A 21 -1.94 1.07 20.46
CA ALA A 21 -3.10 1.31 21.31
C ALA A 21 -3.39 2.81 21.55
N GLY A 22 -2.58 3.71 20.99
CA GLY A 22 -2.75 5.16 21.10
C GLY A 22 -2.16 5.79 22.35
N ALA A 23 -1.37 5.07 23.15
CA ALA A 23 -0.68 5.65 24.30
C ALA A 23 0.49 6.53 23.84
N LEU A 24 0.73 7.64 24.52
CA LEU A 24 1.82 8.56 24.19
C LEU A 24 3.19 7.93 24.48
N VAL A 25 4.11 8.07 23.53
CA VAL A 25 5.50 7.61 23.65
C VAL A 25 6.40 8.81 23.91
N TRP A 26 6.92 8.90 25.13
CA TRP A 26 7.79 9.99 25.56
C TRP A 26 9.21 9.89 25.00
N ASN A 27 9.77 8.67 24.94
CA ASN A 27 11.13 8.42 24.46
C ASN A 27 11.13 7.30 23.41
N ASN A 28 11.62 7.60 22.21
CA ASN A 28 11.76 6.64 21.11
C ASN A 28 13.23 6.41 20.69
N LYS A 29 14.19 6.89 21.50
CA LYS A 29 15.63 6.81 21.23
C LYS A 29 16.37 5.83 22.15
N SER A 30 15.78 5.46 23.28
CA SER A 30 16.40 4.57 24.27
C SER A 30 15.40 3.53 24.75
N SER A 31 15.90 2.32 25.02
CA SER A 31 15.16 1.24 25.67
C SER A 31 15.14 1.43 27.19
N LEU A 32 14.11 0.90 27.85
CA LEU A 32 14.02 0.83 29.30
C LEU A 32 14.92 -0.31 29.82
N THR A 33 15.82 0.05 30.74
CA THR A 33 16.84 -0.84 31.31
C THR A 33 16.84 -0.68 32.83
N VAL A 34 17.33 -1.68 33.57
CA VAL A 34 17.46 -1.60 35.06
C VAL A 34 18.37 -0.44 35.51
N GLY A 35 19.26 0.00 34.62
CA GLY A 35 20.22 1.08 34.83
C GLY A 35 21.01 1.36 33.55
N PRO A 36 21.83 2.42 33.49
CA PRO A 36 22.40 2.95 32.24
C PRO A 36 23.22 1.97 31.39
N ARG A 37 23.72 0.87 31.97
CA ARG A 37 24.49 -0.19 31.29
C ARG A 37 24.04 -1.58 31.73
N CYS A 38 22.75 -1.72 32.03
CA CYS A 38 22.14 -2.96 32.49
C CYS A 38 21.23 -3.55 31.40
N PRO A 39 20.76 -4.80 31.56
CA PRO A 39 19.84 -5.43 30.62
C PRO A 39 18.53 -4.66 30.43
N VAL A 40 17.93 -4.85 29.25
CA VAL A 40 16.59 -4.32 28.89
C VAL A 40 15.52 -5.09 29.65
N LEU A 41 14.49 -4.38 30.11
CA LEU A 41 13.36 -4.96 30.82
C LEU A 41 12.27 -5.42 29.84
N LEU A 42 11.66 -6.56 30.14
CA LEU A 42 10.51 -7.07 29.37
C LEU A 42 9.26 -6.19 29.52
N GLU A 43 9.19 -5.37 30.58
CA GLU A 43 8.11 -4.41 30.80
C GLU A 43 8.16 -3.22 29.81
N ASP A 44 9.23 -3.08 29.02
CA ASP A 44 9.31 -2.13 27.90
C ASP A 44 8.39 -2.56 26.74
N TYR A 45 7.09 -2.45 26.96
CA TYR A 45 6.09 -2.89 26.00
C TYR A 45 6.13 -2.08 24.71
N HIS A 46 6.55 -0.81 24.75
CA HIS A 46 6.73 0.03 23.56
C HIS A 46 7.84 -0.52 22.66
N LEU A 47 8.98 -0.87 23.23
CA LEU A 47 10.07 -1.49 22.48
C LEU A 47 9.65 -2.83 21.86
N VAL A 48 9.03 -3.70 22.67
CA VAL A 48 8.59 -5.03 22.23
C VAL A 48 7.57 -4.92 21.10
N GLU A 49 6.56 -4.04 21.25
CA GLU A 49 5.53 -3.81 20.24
C GLU A 49 6.14 -3.31 18.92
N LYS A 50 7.04 -2.32 18.99
CA LYS A 50 7.69 -1.74 17.81
C LYS A 50 8.50 -2.78 17.03
N LEU A 51 9.31 -3.58 17.74
CA LEU A 51 10.11 -4.64 17.11
C LEU A 51 9.22 -5.76 16.56
N ALA A 52 8.18 -6.15 17.30
CA ALA A 52 7.25 -7.19 16.85
C ALA A 52 6.53 -6.81 15.54
N ASN A 53 6.20 -5.53 15.35
CA ASN A 53 5.65 -5.03 14.10
C ASN A 53 6.69 -4.99 12.98
N PHE A 54 7.90 -4.50 13.27
CA PHE A 54 9.00 -4.47 12.30
C PHE A 54 9.33 -5.87 11.76
N ASP A 55 9.45 -6.85 12.65
CA ASP A 55 9.74 -8.24 12.31
C ASP A 55 8.66 -8.88 11.41
N ARG A 56 7.44 -8.30 11.40
CA ARG A 56 6.28 -8.78 10.64
C ARG A 56 5.92 -7.90 9.44
N GLU A 57 6.77 -6.96 9.05
CA GLU A 57 6.51 -6.09 7.89
C GLU A 57 6.48 -6.84 6.54
N ARG A 58 7.16 -7.99 6.46
CA ARG A 58 7.32 -8.72 5.20
C ARG A 58 6.23 -9.77 5.05
N ILE A 59 5.44 -9.61 4.00
CA ILE A 59 4.54 -10.63 3.48
C ILE A 59 5.17 -11.33 2.27
N PRO A 60 4.76 -12.58 1.94
CA PRO A 60 5.22 -13.25 0.72
C PRO A 60 4.96 -12.38 -0.50
N GLU A 61 5.93 -12.35 -1.42
CA GLU A 61 5.73 -11.72 -2.72
C GLU A 61 4.82 -12.56 -3.62
N HIS A 62 4.40 -11.99 -4.74
CA HIS A 62 3.63 -12.74 -5.72
C HIS A 62 4.50 -13.84 -6.33
N VAL A 63 3.92 -15.03 -6.56
CA VAL A 63 4.62 -16.18 -7.18
C VAL A 63 5.20 -15.84 -8.56
N VAL A 64 4.49 -14.99 -9.31
CA VAL A 64 4.95 -14.35 -10.55
C VAL A 64 4.53 -12.89 -10.52
N HIS A 65 5.19 -12.03 -11.29
CA HIS A 65 4.95 -10.60 -11.28
C HIS A 65 5.25 -9.91 -9.93
N ALA A 66 6.31 -10.36 -9.25
CA ALA A 66 6.70 -9.83 -7.93
C ALA A 66 7.13 -8.36 -8.01
N ARG A 67 7.98 -7.98 -8.98
CA ARG A 67 8.37 -6.59 -9.23
C ARG A 67 7.29 -5.85 -10.00
N GLY A 68 6.84 -4.72 -9.47
CA GLY A 68 5.86 -3.89 -10.16
C GLY A 68 5.61 -2.53 -9.52
N ALA A 69 4.99 -1.65 -10.29
CA ALA A 69 4.58 -0.31 -9.89
C ALA A 69 3.06 -0.15 -10.09
N SER A 70 2.44 0.78 -9.38
CA SER A 70 0.99 1.00 -9.46
C SER A 70 0.63 2.46 -9.58
N ALA A 71 -0.46 2.73 -10.31
CA ALA A 71 -1.01 4.07 -10.50
C ALA A 71 -2.54 4.05 -10.33
N LYS A 72 -3.10 5.13 -9.79
CA LYS A 72 -4.55 5.33 -9.68
C LYS A 72 -4.99 6.34 -10.74
N GLY A 73 -6.20 6.14 -11.28
CA GLY A 73 -6.79 7.03 -12.27
C GLY A 73 -8.26 6.75 -12.46
N PHE A 74 -8.78 7.09 -13.64
CA PHE A 74 -10.13 6.75 -14.06
C PHE A 74 -10.12 6.25 -15.50
N PHE A 75 -11.10 5.42 -15.83
CA PHE A 75 -11.44 5.02 -17.18
C PHE A 75 -12.68 5.80 -17.63
N GLU A 76 -12.66 6.35 -18.84
CA GLU A 76 -13.79 7.07 -19.43
C GLU A 76 -14.23 6.38 -20.71
N VAL A 77 -15.53 6.09 -20.80
CA VAL A 77 -16.13 5.56 -22.04
C VAL A 77 -16.19 6.68 -23.07
N THR A 78 -15.63 6.45 -24.26
CA THR A 78 -15.66 7.45 -25.35
C THR A 78 -16.70 7.14 -26.42
N HIS A 79 -17.05 5.86 -26.60
CA HIS A 79 -17.97 5.38 -27.63
C HIS A 79 -18.96 4.39 -27.02
N ASP A 80 -20.19 4.39 -27.54
CA ASP A 80 -21.24 3.50 -27.06
C ASP A 80 -21.07 2.07 -27.63
N ILE A 81 -20.98 1.10 -26.72
CA ILE A 81 -20.88 -0.33 -27.01
C ILE A 81 -21.95 -1.14 -26.26
N SER A 82 -23.02 -0.48 -25.80
CA SER A 82 -24.13 -1.09 -25.06
C SER A 82 -24.83 -2.24 -25.83
N HIS A 83 -24.73 -2.24 -27.16
CA HIS A 83 -25.22 -3.32 -28.01
C HIS A 83 -24.41 -4.62 -27.88
N PHE A 84 -23.18 -4.58 -27.38
CA PHE A 84 -22.35 -5.77 -27.13
C PHE A 84 -22.36 -6.20 -25.66
N SER A 85 -22.50 -5.28 -24.71
CA SER A 85 -22.37 -5.57 -23.28
C SER A 85 -23.27 -4.71 -22.42
N CYS A 86 -23.87 -5.33 -21.40
CA CYS A 86 -24.67 -4.64 -20.37
C CYS A 86 -23.85 -4.26 -19.12
N ALA A 87 -22.51 -4.30 -19.18
CA ALA A 87 -21.67 -3.96 -18.04
C ALA A 87 -21.79 -2.46 -17.68
N ASP A 88 -22.07 -2.15 -16.41
CA ASP A 88 -22.38 -0.77 -15.97
C ASP A 88 -21.26 0.24 -16.30
N PHE A 89 -19.99 -0.15 -16.20
CA PHE A 89 -18.87 0.74 -16.50
C PHE A 89 -18.72 1.10 -18.00
N LEU A 90 -19.48 0.44 -18.88
CA LEU A 90 -19.49 0.65 -20.34
C LEU A 90 -20.81 1.25 -20.85
N ARG A 91 -21.75 1.56 -19.96
CA ARG A 91 -23.15 1.86 -20.30
C ARG A 91 -23.40 3.06 -21.21
N ALA A 92 -22.52 4.07 -21.17
CA ALA A 92 -22.68 5.30 -21.95
C ALA A 92 -21.36 6.08 -22.02
N PRO A 93 -21.11 6.82 -23.12
CA PRO A 93 -20.01 7.78 -23.21
C PRO A 93 -20.01 8.80 -22.06
N GLY A 94 -18.82 9.19 -21.60
CA GLY A 94 -18.59 10.12 -20.50
C GLY A 94 -18.68 9.49 -19.09
N VAL A 95 -19.03 8.19 -18.98
CA VAL A 95 -19.01 7.50 -17.69
C VAL A 95 -17.57 7.30 -17.23
N GLN A 96 -17.21 7.95 -16.13
CA GLN A 96 -15.90 7.81 -15.48
C GLN A 96 -15.95 6.77 -14.36
N THR A 97 -15.15 5.71 -14.51
CA THR A 97 -15.01 4.63 -13.53
C THR A 97 -13.63 4.69 -12.89
N PRO A 98 -13.51 4.80 -11.55
CA PRO A 98 -12.20 4.79 -10.89
C PRO A 98 -11.46 3.48 -11.19
N VAL A 99 -10.15 3.58 -11.44
CA VAL A 99 -9.29 2.42 -11.68
C VAL A 99 -8.01 2.47 -10.87
N ILE A 100 -7.47 1.29 -10.56
CA ILE A 100 -6.07 1.13 -10.18
C ILE A 100 -5.41 0.19 -11.19
N VAL A 101 -4.22 0.58 -11.63
CA VAL A 101 -3.40 -0.16 -12.56
C VAL A 101 -2.16 -0.65 -11.85
N ARG A 102 -1.73 -1.89 -12.12
CA ARG A 102 -0.43 -2.42 -11.72
C ARG A 102 0.34 -2.91 -12.94
N PHE A 103 1.54 -2.36 -13.12
CA PHE A 103 2.53 -2.81 -14.10
C PHE A 103 3.55 -3.71 -13.42
N SER A 104 4.08 -4.71 -14.12
CA SER A 104 5.06 -5.64 -13.53
C SER A 104 5.89 -6.38 -14.56
N THR A 105 7.11 -6.77 -14.22
CA THR A 105 7.83 -7.85 -14.91
C THR A 105 7.22 -9.21 -14.53
N VAL A 106 7.74 -10.36 -14.95
CA VAL A 106 7.11 -11.68 -14.70
C VAL A 106 7.97 -12.59 -13.83
N ILE A 107 9.22 -12.85 -14.26
CA ILE A 107 10.01 -14.00 -13.77
C ILE A 107 10.70 -13.68 -12.45
N ASN A 108 11.20 -12.47 -12.30
CA ASN A 108 12.12 -12.12 -11.23
C ASN A 108 11.40 -11.64 -9.95
N GLU A 109 12.12 -11.75 -8.84
CA GLU A 109 11.74 -11.29 -7.50
C GLU A 109 11.50 -9.77 -7.39
N ARG A 110 10.89 -9.32 -6.29
CA ARG A 110 10.58 -7.90 -6.05
C ARG A 110 11.80 -6.94 -6.13
N GLY A 111 13.01 -7.46 -5.88
CA GLY A 111 14.27 -6.70 -5.92
C GLY A 111 14.86 -6.49 -7.32
N SER A 112 14.28 -7.10 -8.36
CA SER A 112 14.90 -7.10 -9.69
C SER A 112 14.89 -5.73 -10.37
N PRO A 113 15.84 -5.47 -11.30
CA PRO A 113 15.79 -4.31 -12.19
C PRO A 113 14.53 -4.30 -13.08
N GLU A 114 14.06 -3.11 -13.43
CA GLU A 114 12.84 -2.92 -14.24
C GLU A 114 13.06 -3.02 -15.74
N THR A 115 14.28 -2.78 -16.22
CA THR A 115 14.63 -2.68 -17.65
C THR A 115 15.08 -4.00 -18.27
N ILE A 116 14.92 -5.11 -17.56
CA ILE A 116 15.28 -6.45 -18.05
C ILE A 116 14.31 -6.86 -19.16
N ARG A 117 14.80 -7.66 -20.11
CA ARG A 117 13.96 -8.29 -21.12
C ARG A 117 13.06 -9.34 -20.47
N ASP A 118 11.79 -9.00 -20.33
CA ASP A 118 10.73 -9.85 -19.77
C ASP A 118 9.38 -9.34 -20.34
N PRO A 119 8.30 -10.14 -20.39
CA PRO A 119 6.97 -9.59 -20.63
C PRO A 119 6.58 -8.61 -19.53
N TYR A 120 5.70 -7.66 -19.87
CA TYR A 120 5.18 -6.70 -18.91
C TYR A 120 3.69 -6.97 -18.66
N GLY A 121 3.36 -7.32 -17.42
CA GLY A 121 1.98 -7.44 -16.96
C GLY A 121 1.33 -6.05 -16.85
N PHE A 122 0.08 -5.94 -17.29
CA PHE A 122 -0.74 -4.74 -17.20
C PHE A 122 -2.11 -5.14 -16.66
N ALA A 123 -2.26 -5.11 -15.34
CA ALA A 123 -3.54 -5.42 -14.68
C ALA A 123 -4.32 -4.14 -14.38
N VAL A 124 -5.59 -4.08 -14.81
CA VAL A 124 -6.50 -2.95 -14.55
C VAL A 124 -7.69 -3.43 -13.73
N LYS A 125 -7.88 -2.83 -12.56
CA LYS A 125 -9.06 -3.08 -11.72
C LYS A 125 -10.04 -1.92 -11.86
N PHE A 126 -11.23 -2.23 -12.35
CA PHE A 126 -12.37 -1.31 -12.46
C PHE A 126 -13.20 -1.36 -11.18
N TYR A 127 -13.39 -0.22 -10.53
CA TYR A 127 -14.30 -0.10 -9.40
C TYR A 127 -15.68 0.33 -9.91
N THR A 128 -16.42 -0.63 -10.48
CA THR A 128 -17.78 -0.43 -10.98
C THR A 128 -18.76 -0.15 -9.83
N ARG A 129 -19.99 0.29 -10.16
CA ARG A 129 -21.04 0.50 -9.16
C ARG A 129 -21.56 -0.80 -8.59
#